data_AF-A0A371YSD4-F1
#
_entry.id   AF-A0A371YSD4-F1
#
_cell.length_a   1.000
_cell.length_b   1.000
_cell.length_c   1.000
_cell.angle_alpha   90.00
_cell.angle_beta   90.00
_cell.angle_gamma   90.00
#
_symmetry.space_group_name_H-M   'P 1'
#
loop_
_entity.id
_entity.type
_entity.pdbx_description
1 polymer ?
#
loop_
_entity_poly.entity_id
_entity_poly.type
_entity_poly.pdbx_seq_one_letter_code
_entity_poly.pdbx_strand_id
1 'polypeptide(L)'
;MNEQQRQLSGLYWRFFVMHDPQVKRFLVRDADSFLSYKERAAVQAWIDSDCYFHCMHDSYDHVELLLAGMFAGCSGIFPDIEQDIRQFLARDRHLIERVMDQHYLRYCIWPTAAQSILIHDSQGYDATALDFPLNINEYDENFHIGRIEARWNVQVEHTFEPNTWLIWSLKDQTQRTICEYDIYVESQRFNIMLPKVYTDHLQRGEWYIETRPKFSSMN
;
A
#
# COMPACT_ATOMS: atom_id res chain seq x y z
N MET A 1 -8.91 -15.31 6.42
CA MET A 1 -9.37 -14.47 7.55
C MET A 1 -10.70 -14.99 8.06
N ASN A 2 -10.79 -15.28 9.37
CA ASN A 2 -11.98 -15.86 10.01
C ASN A 2 -12.98 -14.77 10.50
N GLU A 3 -14.12 -15.18 11.07
CA GLU A 3 -15.12 -14.24 11.59
C GLU A 3 -14.64 -13.40 12.78
N GLN A 4 -13.78 -13.95 13.64
CA GLN A 4 -13.23 -13.23 14.79
C GLN A 4 -12.28 -12.12 14.33
N GLN A 5 -11.41 -12.40 13.36
CA GLN A 5 -10.49 -11.43 12.76
C GLN A 5 -11.23 -10.28 12.06
N ARG A 6 -12.39 -10.55 11.46
CA ARG A 6 -13.25 -9.51 10.85
C ARG A 6 -13.80 -8.49 11.85
N GLN A 7 -13.74 -8.76 13.16
CA GLN A 7 -14.13 -7.81 14.20
C GLN A 7 -13.03 -6.77 14.50
N LEU A 8 -11.79 -7.06 14.11
CA LEU A 8 -10.68 -6.10 14.21
C LEU A 8 -10.74 -5.10 13.05
N SER A 9 -10.30 -3.87 13.31
CA SER A 9 -10.14 -2.85 12.26
C SER A 9 -9.32 -3.42 11.09
N GLY A 10 -9.74 -3.09 9.85
CA GLY A 10 -9.08 -3.57 8.63
C GLY A 10 -7.60 -3.21 8.53
N LEU A 11 -7.17 -2.17 9.26
CA LEU A 11 -5.76 -1.78 9.39
C LEU A 11 -4.88 -2.95 9.84
N TYR A 12 -5.38 -3.80 10.74
CA TYR A 12 -4.63 -4.92 11.31
C TYR A 12 -4.60 -6.17 10.44
N TRP A 13 -5.47 -6.28 9.44
CA TRP A 13 -5.60 -7.52 8.66
C TRP A 13 -4.31 -7.89 7.93
N ARG A 14 -3.54 -6.87 7.52
CA ARG A 14 -2.22 -7.01 6.89
C ARG A 14 -1.18 -7.67 7.81
N PHE A 15 -1.39 -7.70 9.12
CA PHE A 15 -0.44 -8.24 10.10
C PHE A 15 -0.65 -9.73 10.39
N PHE A 16 -1.81 -10.30 10.09
CA PHE A 16 -2.07 -11.73 10.38
C PHE A 16 -1.11 -12.68 9.66
N VAL A 17 -0.50 -12.23 8.55
CA VAL A 17 0.51 -12.99 7.81
C VAL A 17 1.73 -13.34 8.67
N MET A 18 2.05 -12.56 9.71
CA MET A 18 3.16 -12.82 10.64
C MET A 18 3.01 -14.15 11.40
N HIS A 19 1.77 -14.63 11.57
CA HIS A 19 1.44 -15.89 12.22
C HIS A 19 0.82 -16.92 11.25
N ASP A 20 0.92 -16.71 9.94
CA ASP A 20 0.42 -17.69 8.96
C ASP A 20 1.43 -18.86 8.82
N PRO A 21 1.07 -20.10 9.19
CA PRO A 21 1.99 -21.24 9.15
C PRO A 21 2.33 -21.70 7.72
N GLN A 22 1.59 -21.25 6.71
CA GLN A 22 1.86 -21.59 5.30
C GLN A 22 2.82 -20.60 4.63
N VAL A 23 3.02 -19.44 5.24
CA VAL A 23 3.94 -18.41 4.76
C VAL A 23 5.30 -18.64 5.40
N LYS A 24 6.39 -18.36 4.69
CA LYS A 24 7.77 -18.33 5.25
C LYS A 24 8.30 -16.92 5.36
N ARG A 25 8.06 -16.11 4.34
CA ARG A 25 8.41 -14.70 4.24
C ARG A 25 7.21 -13.93 3.71
N PHE A 26 7.02 -12.71 4.20
CA PHE A 26 5.94 -11.83 3.79
C PHE A 26 6.46 -10.42 3.49
N LEU A 27 5.72 -9.71 2.63
CA LEU A 27 5.86 -8.28 2.39
C LEU A 27 4.52 -7.63 2.72
N VAL A 28 4.53 -6.53 3.46
CA VAL A 28 3.36 -5.70 3.71
C VAL A 28 3.50 -4.41 2.92
N ARG A 29 2.54 -4.14 2.03
CA ARG A 29 2.51 -2.94 1.17
C ARG A 29 1.15 -2.25 1.22
N ASP A 30 1.17 -0.93 1.23
CA ASP A 30 -0.02 -0.15 0.88
C ASP A 30 -0.34 -0.32 -0.61
N ALA A 31 -1.63 -0.45 -0.92
CA ALA A 31 -2.10 -0.73 -2.28
C ALA A 31 -2.11 0.51 -3.18
N ASP A 32 -1.87 1.70 -2.62
CA ASP A 32 -1.80 2.98 -3.32
C ASP A 32 -0.36 3.37 -3.69
N SER A 33 0.60 2.47 -3.46
CA SER A 33 2.02 2.66 -3.80
C SER A 33 2.42 1.76 -4.97
N PHE A 34 3.23 2.27 -5.89
CA PHE A 34 3.79 1.46 -6.97
C PHE A 34 5.00 0.66 -6.52
N LEU A 35 5.08 -0.59 -7.00
CA LEU A 35 6.30 -1.40 -6.90
C LEU A 35 7.38 -0.82 -7.82
N SER A 36 8.64 -1.04 -7.46
CA SER A 36 9.79 -0.53 -8.22
C SER A 36 10.93 -1.54 -8.29
N TYR A 37 11.82 -1.39 -9.28
CA TYR A 37 13.10 -2.10 -9.33
C TYR A 37 14.03 -1.73 -8.17
N LYS A 38 13.99 -0.47 -7.71
CA LYS A 38 14.67 0.00 -6.49
C LYS A 38 14.22 -0.79 -5.27
N GLU A 39 12.91 -0.93 -5.07
CA GLU A 39 12.35 -1.77 -4.01
C GLU A 39 12.72 -3.24 -4.19
N ARG A 40 12.59 -3.78 -5.41
CA ARG A 40 12.95 -5.17 -5.69
C ARG A 40 14.39 -5.48 -5.31
N ALA A 41 15.32 -4.56 -5.60
CA ALA A 41 16.73 -4.72 -5.26
C ALA A 41 16.95 -4.73 -3.74
N ALA A 42 16.30 -3.83 -3.00
CA ALA A 42 16.33 -3.81 -1.54
C ALA A 42 15.74 -5.10 -0.92
N VAL A 43 14.58 -5.56 -1.42
CA VAL A 43 13.96 -6.82 -0.99
C VAL A 43 14.85 -8.02 -1.30
N GLN A 44 15.53 -8.03 -2.46
CA GLN A 44 16.48 -9.09 -2.80
C GLN A 44 17.67 -9.10 -1.84
N ALA A 45 18.25 -7.93 -1.52
CA ALA A 45 19.33 -7.84 -0.53
C ALA A 45 18.90 -8.35 0.85
N TRP A 46 17.65 -8.10 1.26
CA TRP A 46 17.10 -8.71 2.47
C TRP A 46 16.98 -10.23 2.37
N ILE A 47 16.41 -10.75 1.28
CA ILE A 47 16.25 -12.21 1.07
C ILE A 47 17.61 -12.94 1.13
N ASP A 48 18.66 -12.31 0.62
CA ASP A 48 20.02 -12.85 0.59
C ASP A 48 20.79 -12.68 1.90
N SER A 49 20.21 -12.01 2.90
CA SER A 49 20.79 -11.81 4.22
C SER A 49 20.26 -12.81 5.26
N ASP A 50 20.88 -12.81 6.45
CA ASP A 50 20.44 -13.59 7.60
C ASP A 50 19.40 -12.85 8.47
N CYS A 51 18.97 -11.64 8.07
CA CYS A 51 18.04 -10.82 8.81
C CYS A 51 16.58 -11.31 8.68
N TYR A 52 15.86 -11.34 9.80
CA TYR A 52 14.49 -11.88 9.83
C TYR A 52 13.45 -10.86 9.37
N PHE A 53 13.74 -9.57 9.52
CA PHE A 53 12.87 -8.47 9.15
C PHE A 53 13.58 -7.51 8.20
N HIS A 54 12.78 -6.71 7.49
CA HIS A 54 13.29 -5.65 6.64
C HIS A 54 12.35 -4.45 6.60
N CYS A 55 12.92 -3.24 6.69
CA CYS A 55 12.20 -1.99 6.46
C CYS A 55 13.04 -1.01 5.63
N MET A 56 12.36 0.02 5.12
CA MET A 56 12.93 0.99 4.20
C MET A 56 12.50 2.41 4.60
N HIS A 57 13.41 3.36 4.56
CA HIS A 57 13.18 4.79 4.78
C HIS A 57 13.70 5.57 3.58
N ASP A 58 12.86 5.75 2.56
CA ASP A 58 13.28 6.33 1.26
C ASP A 58 12.80 7.78 1.05
N SER A 59 12.09 8.35 2.03
CA SER A 59 11.57 9.72 1.99
C SER A 59 11.56 10.37 3.37
N TYR A 60 11.58 11.70 3.40
CA TYR A 60 11.70 12.50 4.63
C TYR A 60 10.52 12.32 5.61
N ASP A 61 9.40 11.80 5.14
CA ASP A 61 8.19 11.51 5.91
C ASP A 61 8.15 10.07 6.44
N HIS A 62 9.14 9.25 6.08
CA HIS A 62 9.30 7.87 6.57
C HIS A 62 9.96 7.85 7.96
N VAL A 63 9.29 8.43 8.96
CA VAL A 63 9.88 8.70 10.28
C VAL A 63 9.58 7.63 11.35
N GLU A 64 8.88 6.56 10.97
CA GLU A 64 8.51 5.47 11.86
C GLU A 64 9.52 4.32 11.84
N LEU A 65 9.62 3.58 12.94
CA LEU A 65 10.55 2.45 13.07
C LEU A 65 10.24 1.33 12.06
N LEU A 66 8.96 1.01 11.90
CA LEU A 66 8.42 0.13 10.86
C LEU A 66 7.20 0.79 10.27
N LEU A 67 7.22 1.17 8.99
CA LEU A 67 6.03 1.71 8.33
C LEU A 67 4.98 0.60 8.14
N ALA A 68 3.75 0.82 8.60
CA ALA A 68 2.67 -0.19 8.51
C ALA A 68 2.32 -0.59 7.06
N GLY A 69 2.62 0.27 6.11
CA GLY A 69 2.50 0.02 4.67
C GLY A 69 3.79 -0.37 3.96
N MET A 70 4.91 -0.55 4.67
CA MET A 70 6.19 -0.81 4.01
C MET A 70 7.20 -1.51 4.94
N PHE A 71 6.98 -2.80 5.17
CA PHE A 71 7.95 -3.67 5.84
C PHE A 71 7.83 -5.11 5.36
N ALA A 72 8.77 -5.96 5.79
CA ALA A 72 8.86 -7.36 5.44
C ALA A 72 9.34 -8.18 6.63
N GLY A 73 9.06 -9.47 6.62
CA GLY A 73 9.57 -10.37 7.65
C GLY A 73 9.38 -11.85 7.39
N CYS A 74 9.94 -12.66 8.28
CA CYS A 74 9.72 -14.09 8.37
C CYS A 74 8.53 -14.39 9.31
N SER A 75 7.71 -15.38 8.95
CA SER A 75 6.61 -15.85 9.80
C SER A 75 7.13 -16.74 10.95
N GLY A 76 6.27 -17.02 11.92
CA GLY A 76 6.56 -17.97 13.01
C GLY A 76 7.41 -17.41 14.15
N ILE A 77 7.74 -16.11 14.10
CA ILE A 77 8.43 -15.40 15.18
C ILE A 77 7.45 -14.96 16.27
N PHE A 78 6.25 -14.54 15.85
CA PHE A 78 5.19 -14.09 16.76
C PHE A 78 4.14 -15.21 16.92
N PRO A 79 3.84 -15.66 18.15
CA PRO A 79 3.06 -16.87 18.39
C PRO A 79 1.53 -16.68 18.29
N ASP A 80 0.99 -15.49 18.54
CA ASP A 80 -0.44 -15.20 18.37
C ASP A 80 -0.67 -13.71 18.13
N ILE A 81 -0.58 -13.32 16.86
CA ILE A 81 -0.76 -11.92 16.44
C ILE A 81 -2.19 -11.42 16.71
N GLU A 82 -3.20 -12.27 16.56
CA GLU A 82 -4.58 -11.83 16.79
C GLU A 82 -4.80 -11.50 18.27
N GLN A 83 -4.36 -12.39 19.16
CA GLN A 83 -4.49 -12.17 20.59
C GLN A 83 -3.65 -10.96 21.04
N ASP A 84 -2.44 -10.79 20.52
CA ASP A 84 -1.55 -9.68 20.87
C ASP A 84 -2.16 -8.33 20.46
N ILE A 85 -2.72 -8.21 19.25
CA ILE A 85 -3.46 -7.02 18.81
C ILE A 85 -4.64 -6.73 19.74
N ARG A 86 -5.42 -7.74 20.11
CA ARG A 86 -6.57 -7.57 21.03
C ARG A 86 -6.11 -7.06 22.41
N GLN A 87 -4.99 -7.58 22.91
CA GLN A 87 -4.42 -7.12 24.18
C GLN A 87 -3.93 -5.67 24.09
N PHE A 88 -3.27 -5.30 23.00
CA PHE A 88 -2.85 -3.92 22.73
C PHE A 88 -4.06 -2.97 22.72
N LEU A 89 -5.11 -3.30 21.95
CA LEU A 89 -6.34 -2.51 21.87
C LEU A 89 -7.09 -2.41 23.20
N ALA A 90 -7.02 -3.44 24.06
CA ALA A 90 -7.67 -3.42 25.36
C ALA A 90 -6.97 -2.49 26.37
N ARG A 91 -5.67 -2.24 26.18
CA ARG A 91 -4.84 -1.41 27.08
C ARG A 91 -4.99 0.08 26.76
N ASP A 92 -5.03 0.46 25.49
CA ASP A 92 -4.98 1.86 25.06
C ASP A 92 -6.27 2.33 24.36
N ARG A 93 -7.24 2.78 25.17
CA ARG A 93 -8.56 3.27 24.69
C ARG A 93 -8.57 4.72 24.21
N HIS A 94 -7.43 5.43 24.22
CA HIS A 94 -7.38 6.89 24.05
C HIS A 94 -6.62 7.37 22.80
N LEU A 95 -6.28 6.47 21.89
CA LEU A 95 -5.49 6.80 20.71
C LEU A 95 -6.36 6.93 19.45
N ILE A 96 -5.89 7.74 18.50
CA ILE A 96 -6.55 7.99 17.22
C ILE A 96 -6.56 6.70 16.40
N GLU A 97 -7.76 6.20 16.07
CA GLU A 97 -7.96 4.89 15.41
C GLU A 97 -7.10 4.67 14.15
N ARG A 98 -6.81 5.75 13.40
CA ARG A 98 -6.09 5.70 12.12
C ARG A 98 -4.59 5.42 12.22
N VAL A 99 -3.98 5.57 13.38
CA VAL A 99 -2.52 5.35 13.59
C VAL A 99 -2.25 4.18 14.54
N MET A 100 -3.29 3.41 14.87
CA MET A 100 -3.21 2.37 15.89
C MET A 100 -2.38 1.17 15.43
N ASP A 101 -2.43 0.84 14.16
CA ASP A 101 -1.55 -0.16 13.54
C ASP A 101 -0.09 0.27 13.59
N GLN A 102 0.19 1.54 13.32
CA GLN A 102 1.53 2.13 13.42
C GLN A 102 2.07 2.08 14.87
N HIS A 103 1.24 2.41 15.87
CA HIS A 103 1.60 2.27 17.27
C HIS A 103 1.77 0.82 17.71
N TYR A 104 0.93 -0.10 17.24
CA TYR A 104 1.08 -1.52 17.50
C TYR A 104 2.44 -2.02 17.01
N LEU A 105 2.83 -1.65 15.79
CA LEU A 105 4.16 -1.99 15.28
C LEU A 105 5.28 -1.44 16.16
N ARG A 106 5.18 -0.17 16.58
CA ARG A 106 6.18 0.48 17.44
C ARG A 106 6.33 -0.20 18.81
N TYR A 107 5.22 -0.52 19.48
CA TYR A 107 5.26 -0.97 20.88
C TYR A 107 5.30 -2.48 21.04
N CYS A 108 4.71 -3.24 20.11
CA CYS A 108 4.56 -4.69 20.23
C CYS A 108 5.52 -5.45 19.30
N ILE A 109 5.72 -4.98 18.06
CA ILE A 109 6.50 -5.72 17.06
C ILE A 109 7.98 -5.30 17.05
N TRP A 110 8.26 -4.00 17.04
CA TRP A 110 9.61 -3.44 16.95
C TRP A 110 10.61 -4.00 17.97
N PRO A 111 10.28 -4.18 19.26
CA PRO A 111 11.23 -4.71 20.24
C PRO A 111 11.80 -6.09 19.89
N THR A 112 11.04 -6.89 19.14
CA THR A 112 11.49 -8.19 18.62
C THR A 112 12.14 -8.04 17.25
N ALA A 113 11.51 -7.29 16.35
CA ALA A 113 11.98 -7.12 14.98
C ALA A 113 13.40 -6.51 14.91
N ALA A 114 13.68 -5.49 15.73
CA ALA A 114 14.96 -4.79 15.78
C ALA A 114 16.16 -5.69 16.14
N GLN A 115 15.93 -6.87 16.70
CA GLN A 115 17.00 -7.82 17.04
C GLN A 115 17.58 -8.53 15.80
N SER A 116 16.85 -8.53 14.67
CA SER A 116 17.28 -9.12 13.41
C SER A 116 16.56 -8.44 12.24
N ILE A 117 16.99 -7.22 11.92
CA ILE A 117 16.41 -6.40 10.86
C ILE A 117 17.49 -5.89 9.91
N LEU A 118 17.19 -5.90 8.62
CA LEU A 118 17.92 -5.15 7.60
C LEU A 118 17.17 -3.85 7.33
N ILE A 119 17.85 -2.71 7.41
CA ILE A 119 17.26 -1.40 7.18
C ILE A 119 17.95 -0.77 5.98
N HIS A 120 17.18 -0.32 4.99
CA HIS A 120 17.68 0.59 3.96
C HIS A 120 17.16 2.00 4.22
N ASP A 121 18.04 2.99 4.27
CA ASP A 121 17.68 4.34 4.68
C ASP A 121 18.44 5.39 3.86
N SER A 122 17.71 6.22 3.12
CA SER A 122 18.27 7.32 2.34
C SER A 122 18.25 8.66 3.08
N GLN A 123 17.64 8.70 4.27
CA GLN A 123 17.44 9.91 5.08
C GLN A 123 18.42 9.97 6.27
N GLY A 124 19.04 8.85 6.63
CA GLY A 124 20.02 8.77 7.72
C GLY A 124 19.39 8.85 9.11
N TYR A 125 18.19 8.29 9.27
CA TYR A 125 17.51 8.13 10.55
C TYR A 125 18.12 7.03 11.42
N ASP A 126 18.60 5.94 10.80
CA ASP A 126 19.26 4.84 11.51
C ASP A 126 20.74 4.73 11.16
N ALA A 127 21.61 4.79 12.17
CA ALA A 127 23.07 4.75 12.00
C ALA A 127 23.58 3.36 11.54
N THR A 128 22.75 2.32 11.62
CA THR A 128 23.07 0.96 11.19
C THR A 128 22.48 0.60 9.83
N ALA A 129 21.68 1.50 9.24
CA ALA A 129 21.08 1.28 7.94
C ALA A 129 22.12 1.25 6.81
N LEU A 130 21.75 0.53 5.75
CA LEU A 130 22.52 0.41 4.52
C LEU A 130 21.94 1.35 3.45
N ASP A 131 22.79 1.77 2.51
CA ASP A 131 22.31 2.42 1.30
C ASP A 131 21.41 1.47 0.50
N PHE A 132 20.48 2.03 -0.27
CA PHE A 132 19.69 1.25 -1.23
C PHE A 132 20.61 0.63 -2.30
N PRO A 133 20.51 -0.68 -2.60
CA PRO A 133 21.39 -1.35 -3.56
C PRO A 133 21.26 -0.81 -4.99
N LEU A 134 20.09 -0.24 -5.29
CA LEU A 134 19.80 0.45 -6.53
C LEU A 134 19.22 1.81 -6.18
N ASN A 135 19.87 2.89 -6.62
CA ASN A 135 19.41 4.25 -6.37
C ASN A 135 19.00 4.91 -7.68
N ILE A 136 17.77 4.62 -8.13
CA ILE A 136 17.18 5.17 -9.35
C ILE A 136 15.80 5.76 -9.08
N ASN A 137 15.47 6.80 -9.83
CA ASN A 137 14.15 7.41 -9.86
C ASN A 137 13.35 6.86 -11.04
N GLU A 138 12.54 5.82 -10.80
CA GLU A 138 11.88 5.05 -11.87
C GLU A 138 10.74 5.78 -12.56
N TYR A 139 10.00 6.60 -11.82
CA TYR A 139 8.81 7.28 -12.35
C TYR A 139 9.07 8.76 -12.63
N ASP A 140 9.58 9.49 -11.64
CA ASP A 140 9.93 10.91 -11.75
C ASP A 140 10.97 11.31 -10.70
N GLU A 141 11.47 12.54 -10.76
CA GLU A 141 12.52 13.07 -9.87
C GLU A 141 12.17 13.04 -8.38
N ASN A 142 10.89 12.99 -8.02
CA ASN A 142 10.39 12.94 -6.65
C ASN A 142 9.95 11.52 -6.26
N PHE A 143 10.40 10.50 -7.01
CA PHE A 143 10.11 9.12 -6.68
C PHE A 143 10.82 8.68 -5.40
N HIS A 144 10.10 7.92 -4.59
CA HIS A 144 10.61 7.12 -3.48
C HIS A 144 9.72 5.89 -3.32
N ILE A 145 10.26 4.82 -2.76
CA ILE A 145 9.47 3.61 -2.44
C ILE A 145 8.38 4.00 -1.43
N GLY A 146 7.16 3.47 -1.57
CA GLY A 146 6.06 3.74 -0.63
C GLY A 146 5.33 5.07 -0.87
N ARG A 147 5.65 5.76 -1.96
CA ARG A 147 4.94 6.99 -2.36
C ARG A 147 3.48 6.72 -2.70
N ILE A 148 2.58 7.51 -2.14
CA ILE A 148 1.15 7.48 -2.48
C ILE A 148 0.95 7.98 -3.92
N GLU A 149 0.58 7.05 -4.80
CA GLU A 149 0.33 7.32 -6.21
C GLU A 149 -1.11 7.74 -6.47
N ALA A 150 -2.09 7.13 -5.81
CA ALA A 150 -3.53 7.39 -6.01
C ALA A 150 -4.01 8.72 -5.39
N ARG A 151 -3.33 9.83 -5.69
CA ARG A 151 -3.58 11.15 -5.09
C ARG A 151 -4.04 12.24 -6.06
N TRP A 152 -4.09 11.96 -7.37
CA TRP A 152 -4.49 12.96 -8.36
C TRP A 152 -5.96 12.83 -8.72
N ASN A 153 -6.73 13.87 -8.40
CA ASN A 153 -8.15 13.94 -8.69
C ASN A 153 -8.37 14.29 -10.17
N VAL A 154 -9.07 13.40 -10.89
CA VAL A 154 -9.53 13.61 -12.25
C VAL A 154 -11.05 13.68 -12.24
N GLN A 155 -11.60 14.82 -12.66
CA GLN A 155 -13.02 14.97 -12.90
C GLN A 155 -13.37 14.40 -14.29
N VAL A 156 -14.33 13.49 -14.31
CA VAL A 156 -14.83 12.86 -15.53
C VAL A 156 -16.27 13.30 -15.74
N GLU A 157 -16.56 13.80 -16.95
CA GLU A 157 -17.90 14.12 -17.39
C GLU A 157 -18.47 12.98 -18.24
N HIS A 158 -19.78 12.74 -18.14
CA HIS A 158 -20.47 11.74 -18.96
C HIS A 158 -21.86 12.21 -19.36
N THR A 159 -22.42 11.58 -20.40
CA THR A 159 -23.72 11.95 -20.97
C THR A 159 -24.88 11.06 -20.50
N PHE A 160 -24.62 10.07 -19.64
CA PHE A 160 -25.65 9.17 -19.11
C PHE A 160 -26.49 9.81 -18.00
N GLU A 161 -27.69 9.28 -17.79
CA GLU A 161 -28.60 9.70 -16.73
C GLU A 161 -27.96 9.57 -15.33
N PRO A 162 -28.19 10.54 -14.43
CA PRO A 162 -27.79 10.41 -13.02
C PRO A 162 -28.47 9.25 -12.30
N ASN A 163 -27.94 8.89 -11.12
CA ASN A 163 -28.41 7.81 -10.25
C ASN A 163 -28.37 6.43 -10.93
N THR A 164 -27.28 6.14 -11.62
CA THR A 164 -27.08 4.90 -12.36
C THR A 164 -25.70 4.30 -12.12
N TRP A 165 -25.55 3.03 -12.46
CA TRP A 165 -24.24 2.38 -12.51
C TRP A 165 -23.63 2.54 -13.90
N LEU A 166 -22.39 3.04 -13.91
CA LEU A 166 -21.54 3.09 -15.08
C LEU A 166 -20.32 2.19 -14.89
N ILE A 167 -19.66 1.91 -15.99
CA ILE A 167 -18.32 1.38 -16.05
C ILE A 167 -17.45 2.46 -16.69
N TRP A 168 -16.36 2.83 -16.02
CA TRP A 168 -15.34 3.70 -16.61
C TRP A 168 -14.07 2.90 -16.92
N SER A 169 -13.47 3.18 -18.07
CA SER A 169 -12.24 2.56 -18.53
C SER A 169 -11.18 3.62 -18.79
N LEU A 170 -9.98 3.43 -18.24
CA LEU A 170 -8.80 4.17 -18.68
C LEU A 170 -8.17 3.44 -19.87
N LYS A 171 -7.99 4.14 -20.99
CA LYS A 171 -7.42 3.58 -22.22
C LYS A 171 -6.21 4.35 -22.69
N ASP A 172 -5.25 3.62 -23.25
CA ASP A 172 -4.08 4.22 -23.89
C ASP A 172 -4.35 4.66 -25.34
N GLN A 173 -3.35 5.27 -25.98
CA GLN A 173 -3.42 5.74 -27.37
C GLN A 173 -3.70 4.61 -28.39
N THR A 174 -3.47 3.36 -28.01
CA THR A 174 -3.72 2.16 -28.83
C THR A 174 -5.09 1.54 -28.58
N GLN A 175 -5.93 2.21 -27.78
CA GLN A 175 -7.24 1.73 -27.31
C GLN A 175 -7.18 0.54 -26.35
N ARG A 176 -5.99 0.21 -25.81
CA ARG A 176 -5.86 -0.85 -24.81
C ARG A 176 -6.41 -0.35 -23.48
N THR A 177 -7.25 -1.16 -22.84
CA THR A 177 -7.74 -0.91 -21.48
C THR A 177 -6.60 -1.12 -20.47
N ILE A 178 -6.28 -0.07 -19.72
CA ILE A 178 -5.31 -0.08 -18.62
C ILE A 178 -6.00 -0.56 -17.33
N CYS A 179 -7.17 0.01 -17.03
CA CYS A 179 -8.02 -0.42 -15.94
C CYS A 179 -9.50 -0.12 -16.25
N GLU A 180 -10.39 -0.86 -15.60
CA GLU A 180 -11.84 -0.71 -15.74
C GLU A 180 -12.50 -0.97 -14.38
N TYR A 181 -13.41 -0.08 -13.97
CA TYR A 181 -14.12 -0.21 -12.70
C TYR A 181 -15.58 0.23 -12.83
N ASP A 182 -16.42 -0.38 -12.01
CA ASP A 182 -17.79 0.05 -11.80
C ASP A 182 -17.83 1.31 -10.93
N ILE A 183 -18.76 2.21 -11.23
CA ILE A 183 -19.04 3.39 -10.41
C ILE A 183 -20.53 3.71 -10.41
N TYR A 184 -21.07 4.03 -9.24
CA TYR A 184 -22.39 4.61 -9.13
C TYR A 184 -22.28 6.13 -9.22
N VAL A 185 -23.01 6.75 -10.15
CA VAL A 185 -22.96 8.19 -10.39
C VAL A 185 -24.27 8.85 -10.00
N GLU A 186 -24.20 9.93 -9.21
CA GLU A 186 -25.36 10.72 -8.75
C GLU A 186 -25.59 11.98 -9.58
N SER A 187 -24.65 12.31 -10.49
CA SER A 187 -24.69 13.47 -11.37
C SER A 187 -24.00 13.14 -12.69
N GLN A 188 -23.99 14.06 -13.67
CA GLN A 188 -23.28 13.90 -14.95
C GLN A 188 -21.75 14.04 -14.86
N ARG A 189 -21.22 14.10 -13.64
CA ARG A 189 -19.80 14.16 -13.34
C ARG A 189 -19.47 13.31 -12.14
N PHE A 190 -18.27 12.76 -12.13
CA PHE A 190 -17.69 12.08 -10.97
C PHE A 190 -16.19 12.37 -10.89
N ASN A 191 -15.60 12.11 -9.74
CA ASN A 191 -14.17 12.25 -9.53
C ASN A 191 -13.54 10.88 -9.32
N ILE A 192 -12.38 10.66 -9.92
CA ILE A 192 -11.54 9.47 -9.68
C ILE A 192 -10.16 9.90 -9.22
N MET A 193 -9.51 9.03 -8.46
CA MET A 193 -8.13 9.20 -8.04
C MET A 193 -7.25 8.32 -8.92
N LEU A 194 -6.28 8.92 -9.61
CA LEU A 194 -5.34 8.21 -10.47
C LEU A 194 -3.89 8.45 -10.05
N PRO A 195 -3.01 7.46 -10.30
CA PRO A 195 -1.56 7.64 -10.29
C PRO A 195 -1.09 8.83 -11.12
N LYS A 196 -0.02 9.49 -10.66
CA LYS A 196 0.53 10.66 -11.37
C LYS A 196 0.84 10.33 -12.83
N VAL A 197 1.52 9.20 -13.05
CA VAL A 197 1.93 8.73 -14.38
C VAL A 197 0.73 8.65 -15.33
N TYR A 198 -0.42 8.19 -14.85
CA TYR A 198 -1.63 8.07 -15.66
C TYR A 198 -2.24 9.43 -15.96
N THR A 199 -2.25 10.34 -14.98
CA THR A 199 -2.71 11.73 -15.20
C THR A 199 -1.82 12.50 -16.15
N ASP A 200 -0.50 12.26 -16.15
CA ASP A 200 0.43 12.88 -17.09
C ASP A 200 0.16 12.43 -18.53
N HIS A 201 -0.25 11.18 -18.74
CA HIS A 201 -0.67 10.69 -20.07
C HIS A 201 -2.01 11.30 -20.50
N LEU A 202 -2.97 11.45 -19.59
CA LEU A 202 -4.25 12.12 -19.86
C LEU A 202 -4.04 13.59 -20.26
N GLN A 203 -3.18 14.31 -19.53
CA GLN A 203 -2.87 15.72 -19.81
C GLN A 203 -2.17 15.93 -21.16
N ARG A 204 -1.36 14.95 -21.58
CA ARG A 204 -0.71 14.96 -22.91
C ARG A 204 -1.65 14.55 -24.04
N GLY A 205 -2.89 14.14 -23.74
CA GLY A 205 -3.84 13.63 -24.72
C GLY A 205 -3.45 12.27 -25.32
N GLU A 206 -2.51 11.58 -24.68
CA GLU A 206 -2.08 10.24 -25.10
C GLU A 206 -3.09 9.19 -24.65
N TRP A 207 -3.65 9.36 -23.46
CA TRP A 207 -4.64 8.45 -22.87
C TRP A 207 -6.00 9.14 -22.77
N TYR A 208 -7.06 8.35 -22.57
CA TYR A 208 -8.42 8.86 -22.42
C TYR A 208 -9.27 7.99 -21.51
N ILE A 209 -10.34 8.56 -20.98
CA ILE A 209 -11.33 7.87 -20.17
C ILE A 209 -12.59 7.68 -21.01
N GLU A 210 -13.10 6.44 -21.03
CA GLU A 210 -14.37 6.09 -21.66
C GLU A 210 -15.36 5.68 -20.58
N THR A 211 -16.64 6.02 -20.77
CA THR A 211 -17.73 5.61 -19.87
C THR A 211 -18.81 4.85 -20.65
N ARG A 212 -19.37 3.82 -20.03
CA ARG A 212 -20.47 3.03 -20.60
C ARG A 212 -21.47 2.61 -19.52
N PRO A 213 -22.74 2.35 -19.85
CA PRO A 213 -23.70 1.83 -18.88
C PRO A 213 -23.26 0.46 -18.35
N LYS A 214 -23.42 0.25 -17.04
CA LYS A 214 -23.33 -1.10 -16.47
C LYS A 214 -24.64 -1.81 -16.75
N PHE A 215 -24.67 -2.67 -17.77
CA PHE A 215 -25.83 -3.52 -17.99
C PHE A 215 -25.92 -4.53 -16.85
N SER A 216 -27.00 -4.47 -16.06
CA SER A 216 -27.34 -5.56 -15.15
C SER A 216 -27.57 -6.79 -16.01
N SER A 217 -26.72 -7.81 -15.87
CA SER A 217 -27.08 -9.16 -16.28
C SER A 217 -28.32 -9.53 -15.47
N MET A 218 -29.50 -9.51 -16.10
CA MET A 218 -30.67 -10.18 -15.55
C MET A 218 -30.32 -11.67 -15.49
N ASN A 219 -30.07 -12.18 -14.30
CA ASN A 219 -30.11 -13.59 -13.92
C ASN A 219 -30.44 -13.68 -12.44
#